data_AF-A0A1G4BC80-F1
#
_entry.id   AF-A0A1G4BC80-F1
#
_cell.length_a   1.000
_cell.length_b   1.000
_cell.length_c   1.000
_cell.angle_alpha   90.00
_cell.angle_beta   90.00
_cell.angle_gamma   90.00
#
_symmetry.space_group_name_H-M   'P 1'
#
loop_
_entity.id
_entity.type
_entity.pdbx_description
1 polymer ?
#
loop_
_entity_poly.entity_id
_entity_poly.type
_entity_poly.pdbx_seq_one_letter_code
_entity_poly.pdbx_strand_id
1 'polypeptide(L)'
;MSEADRIGVAAVACAENISLLYLLGKRQHDPQPNRRTPEPTEERGRTLKFHRERSLCGAFAFLASIDGNPDFIPAVYIEERPDQRRLEIVVAVNKKSPMNGEEILEDIKRGFEEIFLQLQSLNGKYSSNKRSEIDDWVFEEVVEMCYERILNRIREEQPRVGGPRGRQTKKRKSMEELLETLDLYFTRPGNSTTQSQKFLARARDATKSLRKWRRYQNPSMLKPLVQDIFQLSRIGQFEKLIHMIPHREMDPGSKSSLCNMILKVARYREVSRHIYRTAKKYPIARCAKVVTVNLTTFSPGAYDRISDRGRYPELATALARNGVSNQPDQSLRDAWNISRPSLQDATVLFEKQAKYILQSAKVHAEVQLIYHYHLKERRSELPPRVIRSSKDACYLCNAFIEAEKTFYTSRCHGRLYPSWKLPSVGGRLDLAQRFNEQLKGRINSAYGDLTNFNDNYPKLSKTKKLTSEISLGAEETPHSFKKTKFPAHAMLQEQHMRTPELDLKTPADVSDIKSTGSTIRLGLEPHTPSSERPAVSRKELCPPKKR
;
A
#
# COMPACT_ATOMS: atom_id res chain seq x y z
N MET A 1 -0.09 -5.41 37.58
CA MET A 1 0.44 -5.04 36.25
C MET A 1 -0.17 -3.73 35.83
N SER A 2 0.67 -2.73 35.54
CA SER A 2 0.24 -1.42 35.02
C SER A 2 -0.34 -1.56 33.60
N GLU A 3 -1.04 -0.53 33.12
CA GLU A 3 -1.53 -0.49 31.73
C GLU A 3 -0.37 -0.57 30.72
N ALA A 4 0.73 0.14 30.99
CA ALA A 4 1.96 0.07 30.20
C ALA A 4 2.51 -1.36 30.11
N ASP A 5 2.50 -2.12 31.22
CA ASP A 5 2.93 -3.52 31.22
C ASP A 5 2.02 -4.39 30.34
N ARG A 6 0.71 -4.16 30.39
CA ARG A 6 -0.25 -4.92 29.58
C ARG A 6 -0.11 -4.63 28.08
N ILE A 7 0.11 -3.37 27.71
CA ILE A 7 0.42 -2.97 26.33
C ILE A 7 1.70 -3.66 25.86
N GLY A 8 2.75 -3.61 26.70
CA GLY A 8 4.03 -4.27 26.43
C GLY A 8 3.86 -5.77 26.20
N VAL A 9 3.12 -6.46 27.06
CA VAL A 9 2.86 -7.89 26.92
C VAL A 9 2.11 -8.22 25.62
N ALA A 10 1.08 -7.45 25.26
CA ALA A 10 0.34 -7.67 24.02
C ALA A 10 1.19 -7.46 22.77
N ALA A 11 2.06 -6.44 22.79
CA ALA A 11 2.96 -6.15 21.68
C ALA A 11 4.11 -7.16 21.54
N VAL A 12 4.69 -7.64 22.65
CA VAL A 12 5.65 -8.76 22.65
C VAL A 12 4.99 -10.01 22.09
N ALA A 13 3.77 -10.34 22.54
CA ALA A 13 3.06 -11.49 22.03
C ALA A 13 2.79 -11.40 20.51
N CYS A 14 2.44 -10.21 20.04
CA CYS A 14 2.26 -9.95 18.62
C CYS A 14 3.56 -10.13 17.83
N ALA A 15 4.68 -9.59 18.33
CA ALA A 15 5.98 -9.69 17.67
C ALA A 15 6.41 -11.17 17.53
N GLU A 16 6.25 -11.96 18.60
CA GLU A 16 6.54 -13.39 18.61
C GLU A 16 5.64 -14.15 17.63
N ASN A 17 4.33 -13.89 17.62
CA ASN A 17 3.41 -14.55 16.70
C ASN A 17 3.74 -14.26 15.22
N ILE A 18 4.11 -13.02 14.90
CA ILE A 18 4.57 -12.65 13.56
C ILE A 18 5.89 -13.36 13.23
N SER A 19 6.81 -13.47 14.18
CA SER A 19 8.07 -14.18 14.00
C SER A 19 7.88 -15.68 13.76
N LEU A 20 6.96 -16.34 14.47
CA LEU A 20 6.62 -17.75 14.20
C LEU A 20 6.10 -17.94 12.76
N LEU A 21 5.13 -17.11 12.35
CA LEU A 21 4.60 -17.14 10.97
C LEU A 21 5.69 -16.82 9.94
N TYR A 22 6.65 -15.96 10.29
CA TYR A 22 7.77 -15.62 9.41
C TYR A 22 8.68 -16.83 9.16
N LEU A 23 8.89 -17.70 10.15
CA LEU A 23 9.66 -18.95 9.97
C LEU A 23 9.00 -19.87 8.92
N LEU A 24 7.67 -19.90 8.88
CA LEU A 24 6.88 -20.67 7.90
C LEU A 24 6.90 -20.07 6.49
N GLY A 25 7.27 -18.79 6.34
CA GLY A 25 7.44 -18.15 5.04
C GLY A 25 6.90 -16.73 4.96
N LYS A 26 7.33 -15.98 3.94
CA LYS A 26 6.81 -14.62 3.70
C LYS A 26 5.46 -14.62 3.00
N ARG A 27 5.09 -15.72 2.33
CA ARG A 27 3.81 -15.86 1.63
C ARG A 27 3.00 -16.92 2.35
N GLN A 28 1.89 -16.50 2.93
CA GLN A 28 1.04 -17.33 3.80
C GLN A 28 -0.09 -17.99 2.99
N HIS A 29 -0.53 -17.34 1.92
CA HIS A 29 -1.46 -17.89 0.93
C HIS A 29 -1.37 -17.09 -0.37
N ASP A 30 -2.02 -17.57 -1.43
CA ASP A 30 -2.11 -16.84 -2.70
C ASP A 30 -3.03 -15.61 -2.61
N PRO A 31 -2.82 -14.58 -3.44
CA PRO A 31 -3.67 -13.41 -3.49
C PRO A 31 -5.13 -13.79 -3.74
N GLN A 32 -6.00 -13.41 -2.81
CA GLN A 32 -7.41 -13.77 -2.86
C GLN A 32 -8.31 -12.59 -2.49
N PRO A 33 -9.50 -12.50 -3.12
CA PRO A 33 -10.53 -11.57 -2.67
C PRO A 33 -11.06 -12.02 -1.32
N ASN A 34 -11.30 -11.07 -0.43
CA ASN A 34 -12.05 -11.36 0.78
C ASN A 34 -13.51 -11.57 0.42
N ARG A 35 -14.12 -12.59 1.04
CA ARG A 35 -15.56 -12.81 0.97
C ARG A 35 -16.23 -11.50 1.36
N ARG A 36 -17.23 -11.09 0.56
CA ARG A 36 -18.05 -9.95 0.95
C ARG A 36 -18.65 -10.30 2.30
N THR A 37 -18.47 -9.43 3.29
CA THR A 37 -19.37 -9.46 4.43
C THR A 37 -20.80 -9.40 3.89
N PRO A 38 -21.77 -10.12 4.50
CA PRO A 38 -23.18 -9.89 4.21
C PRO A 38 -23.41 -8.38 4.21
N GLU A 39 -24.16 -7.84 3.24
CA GLU A 39 -24.39 -6.39 3.18
C GLU A 39 -24.74 -5.91 4.59
N PRO A 40 -23.95 -4.99 5.16
CA PRO A 40 -24.12 -4.62 6.56
C PRO A 40 -25.58 -4.23 6.75
N THR A 41 -26.24 -4.87 7.71
CA THR A 41 -27.70 -4.82 7.93
C THR A 41 -28.22 -3.39 8.11
N GLU A 42 -27.32 -2.45 8.39
CA GLU A 42 -27.56 -1.03 8.60
C GLU A 42 -27.27 -0.18 7.35
N GLU A 43 -28.09 -0.34 6.30
CA GLU A 43 -28.24 0.65 5.23
C GLU A 43 -29.16 1.82 5.66
N ARG A 44 -29.89 1.66 6.76
CA ARG A 44 -30.79 2.69 7.30
C ARG A 44 -29.98 3.94 7.68
N GLY A 45 -30.42 5.10 7.20
CA GLY A 45 -29.79 6.40 7.48
C GLY A 45 -28.58 6.76 6.62
N ARG A 46 -28.06 5.83 5.80
CA ARG A 46 -26.90 6.10 4.93
C ARG A 46 -27.31 6.75 3.62
N THR A 47 -26.52 7.72 3.17
CA THR A 47 -26.63 8.31 1.83
C THR A 47 -25.87 7.47 0.81
N LEU A 48 -24.69 6.95 1.18
CA LEU A 48 -23.89 6.10 0.31
C LEU A 48 -24.21 4.62 0.56
N LYS A 49 -24.71 3.93 -0.47
CA LYS A 49 -24.80 2.46 -0.45
C LYS A 49 -23.41 1.83 -0.29
N PHE A 50 -23.32 0.67 0.35
CA PHE A 50 -22.03 0.00 0.62
C PHE A 50 -21.11 -0.09 -0.59
N HIS A 51 -21.63 -0.52 -1.75
CA HIS A 51 -20.83 -0.65 -2.96
C HIS A 51 -20.27 0.68 -3.48
N ARG A 52 -20.95 1.81 -3.22
CA ARG A 52 -20.48 3.16 -3.57
C ARG A 52 -19.43 3.66 -2.60
N GLU A 53 -19.65 3.49 -1.29
CA GLU A 53 -18.63 3.77 -0.29
C GLU A 53 -17.35 3.00 -0.60
N ARG A 54 -17.47 1.69 -0.89
CA ARG A 54 -16.34 0.85 -1.28
C ARG A 54 -15.61 1.35 -2.52
N SER A 55 -16.34 1.71 -3.58
CA SER A 55 -15.72 2.16 -4.84
C SER A 55 -15.06 3.53 -4.67
N LEU A 56 -15.68 4.43 -3.92
CA LEU A 56 -15.18 5.78 -3.65
C LEU A 56 -13.96 5.73 -2.71
N CYS A 57 -14.01 4.91 -1.66
CA CYS A 57 -12.88 4.66 -0.76
C CYS A 57 -11.69 4.09 -1.53
N GLY A 58 -11.94 3.16 -2.46
CA GLY A 58 -10.89 2.64 -3.35
C GLY A 58 -10.31 3.68 -4.33
N ALA A 59 -11.13 4.64 -4.77
CA ALA A 59 -10.67 5.76 -5.59
C ALA A 59 -9.75 6.70 -4.79
N PHE A 60 -10.15 7.12 -3.59
CA PHE A 60 -9.30 7.97 -2.75
C PHE A 60 -8.04 7.24 -2.29
N ALA A 61 -8.12 5.98 -1.87
CA ALA A 61 -6.94 5.20 -1.52
C ALA A 61 -5.96 5.05 -2.70
N PHE A 62 -6.48 4.96 -3.94
CA PHE A 62 -5.64 4.99 -5.13
C PHE A 62 -4.94 6.35 -5.28
N LEU A 63 -5.65 7.48 -5.18
CA LEU A 63 -5.06 8.82 -5.34
C LEU A 63 -4.10 9.22 -4.22
N ALA A 64 -4.37 8.81 -2.98
CA ALA A 64 -3.54 9.12 -1.82
C ALA A 64 -2.09 8.63 -1.94
N SER A 65 -1.81 7.65 -2.81
CA SER A 65 -0.43 7.26 -3.09
C SER A 65 0.10 8.24 -4.14
N ILE A 66 0.71 9.35 -3.68
CA ILE A 66 1.10 10.49 -4.53
C ILE A 66 2.45 10.30 -5.23
N ASP A 67 3.41 9.61 -4.58
CA ASP A 67 4.77 9.38 -5.09
C ASP A 67 5.05 7.88 -5.36
N GLY A 68 4.24 6.98 -4.79
CA GLY A 68 4.43 5.53 -4.87
C GLY A 68 5.49 4.98 -3.92
N ASN A 69 5.95 5.77 -2.94
CA ASN A 69 6.96 5.36 -1.98
C ASN A 69 6.45 4.19 -1.12
N PRO A 70 7.12 3.01 -1.14
CA PRO A 70 6.69 1.85 -0.37
C PRO A 70 6.80 2.07 1.15
N ASP A 71 7.53 3.09 1.59
CA ASP A 71 7.68 3.37 3.01
C ASP A 71 6.44 4.04 3.64
N PHE A 72 5.64 4.72 2.82
CA PHE A 72 4.51 5.56 3.23
C PHE A 72 3.22 5.16 2.52
N ILE A 73 2.95 3.85 2.45
CA ILE A 73 1.73 3.35 1.82
C ILE A 73 0.51 3.93 2.55
N PRO A 74 -0.41 4.60 1.82
CA PRO A 74 -1.59 5.18 2.43
C PRO A 74 -2.72 4.18 2.53
N ALA A 75 -3.60 4.40 3.50
CA ALA A 75 -4.92 3.80 3.57
C ALA A 75 -5.96 4.89 3.87
N VAL A 76 -7.19 4.64 3.44
CA VAL A 76 -8.33 5.55 3.59
C VAL A 76 -9.56 4.80 4.11
N TYR A 77 -10.36 5.44 4.94
CA TYR A 77 -11.80 5.16 5.07
C TYR A 77 -12.62 6.42 4.80
N ILE A 78 -13.92 6.24 4.55
CA ILE A 78 -14.87 7.33 4.37
C ILE A 78 -15.93 7.23 5.46
N GLU A 79 -16.18 8.34 6.14
CA GLU A 79 -17.24 8.43 7.14
C GLU A 79 -18.29 9.45 6.69
N GLU A 80 -19.56 9.05 6.76
CA GLU A 80 -20.67 9.96 6.51
C GLU A 80 -20.93 10.76 7.79
N ARG A 81 -21.01 12.09 7.67
CA ARG A 81 -21.40 13.01 8.75
C ARG A 81 -22.73 13.68 8.38
N PRO A 82 -23.89 13.00 8.58
CA PRO A 82 -25.19 13.56 8.18
C PRO A 82 -25.51 14.87 8.90
N ASP A 83 -25.11 14.98 10.17
CA ASP A 83 -25.18 16.18 11.02
C ASP A 83 -24.52 17.39 10.36
N GLN A 84 -23.41 17.15 9.66
CA GLN A 84 -22.60 18.19 9.01
C GLN A 84 -22.77 18.21 7.49
N ARG A 85 -23.66 17.37 6.94
CA ARG A 85 -23.92 17.19 5.50
C ARG A 85 -22.65 17.05 4.65
N ARG A 86 -21.64 16.34 5.16
CA ARG A 86 -20.36 16.15 4.49
C ARG A 86 -19.82 14.73 4.64
N LEU A 87 -18.83 14.40 3.82
CA LEU A 87 -17.98 13.24 4.05
C LEU A 87 -16.74 13.64 4.86
N GLU A 88 -16.24 12.72 5.67
CA GLU A 88 -14.88 12.78 6.21
C GLU A 88 -14.03 11.73 5.50
N ILE A 89 -12.96 12.18 4.84
CA ILE A 89 -11.99 11.33 4.17
C ILE A 89 -10.80 11.21 5.10
N VAL A 90 -10.70 10.06 5.77
CA VAL A 90 -9.70 9.87 6.81
C VAL A 90 -8.55 9.07 6.23
N VAL A 91 -7.34 9.63 6.29
CA VAL A 91 -6.13 9.09 5.66
C VAL A 91 -5.02 8.89 6.68
N ALA A 92 -4.35 7.75 6.56
CA ALA A 92 -3.12 7.43 7.28
C ALA A 92 -2.08 6.92 6.28
N VAL A 93 -0.79 7.02 6.63
CA VAL A 93 0.32 6.37 5.92
C VAL A 93 1.05 5.43 6.88
N ASN A 94 1.82 4.47 6.38
CA ASN A 94 2.69 3.67 7.24
C ASN A 94 3.67 4.58 8.01
N LYS A 95 3.80 4.41 9.33
CA LYS A 95 4.67 5.26 10.19
C LYS A 95 5.58 4.43 11.07
N LYS A 96 6.86 4.85 11.17
CA LYS A 96 7.83 4.37 12.17
C LYS A 96 7.84 5.20 13.46
N SER A 97 7.48 6.48 13.35
CA SER A 97 7.50 7.47 14.44
C SER A 97 6.41 8.52 14.20
N PRO A 98 6.10 9.39 15.18
CA PRO A 98 5.06 10.41 15.03
C PRO A 98 5.30 11.36 13.85
N MET A 99 6.55 11.79 13.64
CA MET A 99 6.91 12.75 12.60
C MET A 99 7.10 12.12 11.21
N ASN A 100 7.24 10.79 11.15
CA ASN A 100 7.48 10.09 9.89
C ASN A 100 6.25 10.20 8.97
N GLY A 101 6.42 10.73 7.76
CA GLY A 101 5.35 10.81 6.76
C GLY A 101 4.31 11.92 6.99
N GLU A 102 4.56 12.89 7.88
CA GLU A 102 3.67 14.05 8.08
C GLU A 102 3.60 14.95 6.83
N GLU A 103 4.75 15.24 6.21
CA GLU A 103 4.80 16.01 4.94
C GLU A 103 3.95 15.35 3.84
N ILE A 104 4.07 14.03 3.69
CA ILE A 104 3.28 13.25 2.74
C ILE A 104 1.79 13.31 3.07
N LEU A 105 1.41 13.26 4.34
CA LEU A 105 0.01 13.39 4.76
C LEU A 105 -0.53 14.79 4.45
N GLU A 106 0.26 15.84 4.63
CA GLU A 106 -0.15 17.21 4.30
C GLU A 106 -0.28 17.42 2.78
N ASP A 107 0.62 16.84 1.98
CA ASP A 107 0.50 16.84 0.52
C ASP A 107 -0.74 16.09 0.04
N ILE A 108 -1.03 14.92 0.61
CA ILE A 108 -2.26 14.17 0.33
C ILE A 108 -3.49 15.01 0.70
N LYS A 109 -3.45 15.65 1.87
CA LYS A 109 -4.55 16.48 2.37
C LYS A 109 -4.82 17.66 1.44
N ARG A 110 -3.79 18.42 1.09
CA ARG A 110 -3.86 19.55 0.14
C ARG A 110 -4.46 19.10 -1.19
N GLY A 111 -3.92 18.04 -1.80
CA GLY A 111 -4.42 17.55 -3.09
C GLY A 111 -5.89 17.09 -3.06
N PHE A 112 -6.34 16.49 -1.95
CA PHE A 112 -7.76 16.18 -1.78
C PHE A 112 -8.61 17.42 -1.56
N GLU A 113 -8.17 18.39 -0.77
CA GLU A 113 -8.88 19.64 -0.51
C GLU A 113 -9.11 20.43 -1.81
N GLU A 114 -8.12 20.49 -2.71
CA GLU A 114 -8.28 21.11 -4.03
C GLU A 114 -9.34 20.38 -4.89
N ILE A 115 -9.30 19.04 -4.93
CA ILE A 115 -10.34 18.25 -5.61
C ILE A 115 -11.73 18.58 -5.06
N PHE A 116 -11.88 18.67 -3.73
CA PHE A 116 -13.17 18.99 -3.11
C PHE A 116 -13.60 20.43 -3.36
N LEU A 117 -12.67 21.38 -3.44
CA LEU A 117 -12.96 22.76 -3.79
C LEU A 117 -13.63 22.84 -5.18
N GLN A 118 -13.13 22.09 -6.17
CA GLN A 118 -13.77 22.01 -7.48
C GLN A 118 -15.17 21.38 -7.42
N LEU A 119 -15.37 20.36 -6.58
CA LEU A 119 -16.66 19.68 -6.45
C LEU A 119 -17.74 20.52 -5.74
N GLN A 120 -17.35 21.43 -4.85
CA GLN A 120 -18.29 22.37 -4.20
C GLN A 120 -18.98 23.27 -5.23
N SER A 121 -18.30 23.58 -6.33
CA SER A 121 -18.87 24.28 -7.48
C SER A 121 -19.99 23.52 -8.19
N LEU A 122 -20.45 22.36 -7.70
CA LEU A 122 -21.68 21.68 -8.16
C LEU A 122 -22.95 22.08 -7.38
N ASN A 123 -22.84 22.93 -6.36
CA ASN A 123 -23.98 23.30 -5.51
C ASN A 123 -24.97 24.28 -6.18
N GLY A 124 -24.55 25.03 -7.20
CA GLY A 124 -25.42 25.90 -8.00
C GLY A 124 -26.20 25.20 -9.13
N LYS A 125 -27.16 25.92 -9.72
CA LYS A 125 -27.82 25.52 -10.97
C LYS A 125 -26.92 25.89 -12.14
N TYR A 126 -26.27 24.89 -12.74
CA TYR A 126 -25.35 25.11 -13.87
C TYR A 126 -25.87 24.54 -15.18
N SER A 127 -25.51 25.20 -16.27
CA SER A 127 -25.64 24.69 -17.63
C SER A 127 -24.84 23.39 -17.82
N SER A 128 -25.12 22.66 -18.90
CA SER A 128 -24.35 21.47 -19.28
C SER A 128 -22.87 21.76 -19.49
N ASN A 129 -22.52 22.93 -20.04
CA ASN A 129 -21.14 23.31 -20.35
C ASN A 129 -20.32 23.49 -19.08
N LYS A 130 -20.83 24.25 -18.10
CA LYS A 130 -20.17 24.47 -16.81
C LYS A 130 -20.02 23.18 -15.99
N ARG A 131 -20.90 22.20 -16.19
CA ARG A 131 -20.72 20.86 -15.59
C ARG A 131 -19.57 20.08 -16.23
N SER A 132 -19.31 20.27 -17.52
CA SER A 132 -18.16 19.65 -18.20
C SER A 132 -16.84 20.26 -17.75
N GLU A 133 -16.81 21.57 -17.50
CA GLU A 133 -15.64 22.28 -16.96
C GLU A 133 -15.25 21.72 -15.59
N ILE A 134 -16.21 21.49 -14.69
CA ILE A 134 -15.92 20.92 -13.36
C ILE A 134 -15.35 19.49 -13.45
N ASP A 135 -15.82 18.64 -14.38
CA ASP A 135 -15.22 17.31 -14.60
C ASP A 135 -13.77 17.41 -15.07
N ASP A 136 -13.45 18.45 -15.86
CA ASP A 136 -12.12 18.71 -16.37
C ASP A 136 -11.19 19.31 -15.32
N TRP A 137 -11.68 20.23 -14.47
CA TRP A 137 -10.93 20.76 -13.31
C TRP A 137 -10.62 19.66 -12.29
N VAL A 138 -11.60 18.83 -11.92
CA VAL A 138 -11.35 17.69 -11.03
C VAL A 138 -10.31 16.73 -11.62
N PHE A 139 -10.28 16.57 -12.94
CA PHE A 139 -9.27 15.76 -13.59
C PHE A 139 -7.88 16.40 -13.54
N GLU A 140 -7.80 17.72 -13.67
CA GLU A 140 -6.56 18.49 -13.53
C GLU A 140 -5.96 18.35 -12.13
N GLU A 141 -6.75 18.59 -11.09
CA GLU A 141 -6.31 18.42 -9.69
C GLU A 141 -5.81 17.00 -9.41
N VAL A 142 -6.48 15.99 -9.97
CA VAL A 142 -6.06 14.58 -9.84
C VAL A 142 -4.71 14.33 -10.49
N VAL A 143 -4.44 14.93 -11.65
CA VAL A 143 -3.16 14.76 -12.36
C VAL A 143 -2.05 15.49 -11.62
N GLU A 144 -2.32 16.69 -11.12
CA GLU A 144 -1.36 17.49 -10.35
C GLU A 144 -0.99 16.80 -9.04
N MET A 145 -1.98 16.39 -8.23
CA MET A 145 -1.77 15.64 -6.98
C MET A 145 -0.93 14.37 -7.18
N CYS A 146 -1.09 13.70 -8.33
CA CYS A 146 -0.43 12.41 -8.60
C CYS A 146 0.75 12.51 -9.58
N TYR A 147 1.28 13.72 -9.81
CA TYR A 147 2.30 14.01 -10.83
C TYR A 147 3.47 13.03 -10.78
N GLU A 148 4.17 12.96 -9.65
CA GLU A 148 5.34 12.10 -9.47
C GLU A 148 5.04 10.62 -9.71
N ARG A 149 3.92 10.11 -9.18
CA ARG A 149 3.56 8.72 -9.39
C ARG A 149 3.13 8.41 -10.82
N ILE A 150 2.55 9.37 -11.55
CA ILE A 150 2.29 9.20 -12.98
C ILE A 150 3.62 9.03 -13.72
N LEU A 151 4.62 9.89 -13.45
CA LEU A 151 5.95 9.78 -14.05
C LEU A 151 6.63 8.44 -13.75
N ASN A 152 6.57 8.01 -12.48
CA ASN A 152 7.08 6.70 -12.07
C ASN A 152 6.37 5.53 -12.80
N ARG A 153 5.10 5.69 -13.19
CA ARG A 153 4.35 4.67 -13.94
C ARG A 153 4.70 4.61 -15.42
N ILE A 154 5.03 5.74 -16.03
CA ILE A 154 5.50 5.79 -17.43
C ILE A 154 7.02 5.61 -17.56
N ARG A 155 7.72 5.56 -16.42
CA ARG A 155 9.18 5.37 -16.28
C ARG A 155 10.00 6.51 -16.88
N GLU A 156 9.50 7.73 -16.70
CA GLU A 156 10.20 8.96 -17.06
C GLU A 156 10.85 9.58 -15.80
N GLU A 157 11.53 8.74 -15.01
CA GLU A 157 12.12 9.14 -13.73
C GLU A 157 13.13 10.28 -13.91
N GLN A 158 13.04 11.29 -13.04
CA GLN A 158 14.14 12.22 -12.78
C GLN A 158 15.23 11.44 -12.00
N PRO A 159 16.53 11.58 -12.32
CA PRO A 159 17.59 10.95 -11.55
C PRO A 159 17.50 11.34 -10.07
N ARG A 160 17.35 10.37 -9.16
CA ARG A 160 17.38 10.67 -7.72
C ARG A 160 18.79 11.12 -7.34
N VAL A 161 18.92 12.37 -6.89
CA VAL A 161 20.15 12.87 -6.27
C VAL A 161 20.38 12.09 -4.96
N GLY A 162 21.50 11.38 -4.85
CA GLY A 162 21.97 10.78 -3.59
C GLY A 162 21.50 9.35 -3.25
N GLY A 163 20.88 8.61 -4.17
CA GLY A 163 20.54 7.20 -3.93
C GLY A 163 21.78 6.27 -3.96
N PRO A 164 21.86 5.23 -3.12
CA PRO A 164 22.91 4.22 -3.24
C PRO A 164 22.90 3.63 -4.65
N ARG A 165 24.06 3.51 -5.28
CA ARG A 165 24.25 2.82 -6.57
C ARG A 165 23.91 1.33 -6.40
N GLY A 166 22.62 1.01 -6.45
CA GLY A 166 22.14 -0.37 -6.47
C GLY A 166 22.56 -1.06 -7.77
N ARG A 167 22.89 -2.35 -7.67
CA ARG A 167 23.20 -3.29 -8.78
C ARG A 167 22.46 -2.91 -10.06
N GLN A 168 23.19 -2.86 -11.19
CA GLN A 168 22.65 -2.67 -12.54
C GLN A 168 21.61 -3.75 -12.88
N THR A 169 20.36 -3.55 -12.46
CA THR A 169 19.23 -4.28 -13.02
C THR A 169 19.03 -3.79 -14.46
N LYS A 170 18.77 -4.70 -15.41
CA LYS A 170 18.44 -4.33 -16.80
C LYS A 170 17.49 -3.13 -16.80
N LYS A 171 17.88 -2.04 -17.47
CA LYS A 171 17.07 -0.82 -17.58
C LYS A 171 15.69 -1.20 -18.12
N ARG A 172 14.65 -0.96 -17.33
CA ARG A 172 13.27 -1.27 -17.75
C ARG A 172 12.86 -0.30 -18.85
N LYS A 173 12.25 -0.82 -19.92
CA LYS A 173 11.82 0.01 -21.06
C LYS A 173 10.77 1.05 -20.65
N SER A 174 10.88 2.29 -21.13
CA SER A 174 9.89 3.34 -20.85
C SER A 174 8.58 3.08 -21.59
N MET A 175 7.52 3.83 -21.25
CA MET A 175 6.28 3.77 -22.03
C MET A 175 6.54 4.18 -23.49
N GLU A 176 7.34 5.22 -23.73
CA GLU A 176 7.65 5.68 -25.10
C GLU A 176 8.29 4.58 -25.94
N GLU A 177 9.37 3.97 -25.44
CA GLU A 177 10.11 2.91 -26.16
C GLU A 177 9.19 1.74 -26.55
N LEU A 178 8.24 1.41 -25.67
CA LEU A 178 7.27 0.34 -25.94
C LEU A 178 6.18 0.77 -26.94
N LEU A 179 5.72 2.03 -26.89
CA LEU A 179 4.78 2.57 -27.88
C LEU A 179 5.43 2.72 -29.26
N GLU A 180 6.72 3.06 -29.34
CA GLU A 180 7.48 3.09 -30.59
C GLU A 180 7.64 1.68 -31.19
N THR A 181 7.87 0.67 -30.34
CA THR A 181 7.89 -0.72 -30.78
C THR A 181 6.54 -1.16 -31.38
N LEU A 182 5.42 -0.73 -30.78
CA LEU A 182 4.08 -0.96 -31.35
C LEU A 182 3.95 -0.31 -32.74
N ASP A 183 4.40 0.94 -32.87
CA ASP A 183 4.29 1.73 -34.10
C ASP A 183 5.08 1.10 -35.25
N LEU A 184 6.32 0.72 -34.99
CA LEU A 184 7.18 0.04 -35.95
C LEU A 184 6.56 -1.28 -36.41
N TYR A 185 5.95 -2.05 -35.51
CA TYR A 185 5.37 -3.35 -35.86
C TYR A 185 4.11 -3.22 -36.73
N PHE A 186 3.15 -2.38 -36.32
CA PHE A 186 1.85 -2.25 -36.98
C PHE A 186 1.87 -1.42 -38.27
N THR A 187 2.96 -0.69 -38.52
CA THR A 187 3.18 0.04 -39.78
C THR A 187 3.71 -0.87 -40.90
N ARG A 188 4.29 -2.04 -40.56
CA ARG A 188 4.80 -2.98 -41.58
C ARG A 188 3.63 -3.59 -42.40
N PRO A 189 3.79 -3.76 -43.72
CA PRO A 189 2.81 -4.43 -44.56
C PRO A 189 2.44 -5.81 -44.00
N GLY A 190 1.16 -6.16 -44.03
CA GLY A 190 0.64 -7.46 -43.54
C GLY A 190 0.37 -7.55 -42.04
N ASN A 191 0.84 -6.59 -41.22
CA ASN A 191 0.60 -6.60 -39.77
C ASN A 191 -0.60 -5.72 -39.33
N SER A 192 -1.23 -5.02 -40.28
CA SER A 192 -2.26 -4.03 -39.99
C SER A 192 -3.67 -4.58 -40.21
N THR A 193 -4.57 -4.27 -39.27
CA THR A 193 -6.01 -4.50 -39.35
C THR A 193 -6.72 -3.18 -39.04
N THR A 194 -7.99 -3.02 -39.38
CA THR A 194 -8.75 -1.80 -39.03
C THR A 194 -8.72 -1.50 -37.53
N GLN A 195 -8.72 -2.54 -36.69
CA GLN A 195 -8.66 -2.38 -35.24
C GLN A 195 -7.26 -1.97 -34.76
N SER A 196 -6.20 -2.58 -35.30
CA SER A 196 -4.82 -2.21 -34.94
C SER A 196 -4.46 -0.81 -35.45
N GLN A 197 -5.04 -0.35 -36.57
CA GLN A 197 -4.89 1.04 -37.04
C GLN A 197 -5.53 2.05 -36.08
N LYS A 198 -6.74 1.77 -35.58
CA LYS A 198 -7.38 2.62 -34.55
C LYS A 198 -6.57 2.65 -33.25
N PHE A 199 -6.06 1.50 -32.83
CA PHE A 199 -5.16 1.40 -31.67
C PHE A 199 -3.87 2.19 -31.89
N LEU A 200 -3.28 2.07 -33.08
CA LEU A 200 -2.05 2.76 -33.45
C LEU A 200 -2.21 4.28 -33.49
N ALA A 201 -3.32 4.78 -34.04
CA ALA A 201 -3.62 6.21 -34.02
C ALA A 201 -3.65 6.75 -32.57
N ARG A 202 -4.30 6.03 -31.64
CA ARG A 202 -4.31 6.41 -30.22
C ARG A 202 -2.96 6.28 -29.54
N ALA A 203 -2.15 5.29 -29.93
CA ALA A 203 -0.79 5.16 -29.42
C ALA A 203 0.08 6.35 -29.87
N ARG A 204 -0.07 6.81 -31.11
CA ARG A 204 0.61 8.01 -31.64
C ARG A 204 0.19 9.28 -30.93
N ASP A 205 -1.11 9.45 -30.64
CA ASP A 205 -1.60 10.58 -29.81
C ASP A 205 -0.88 10.60 -28.44
N ALA A 206 -0.84 9.45 -27.76
CA ALA A 206 -0.15 9.32 -26.48
C ALA A 206 1.36 9.60 -26.58
N THR A 207 2.04 9.07 -27.60
CA THR A 207 3.47 9.36 -27.85
C THR A 207 3.70 10.85 -28.10
N LYS A 208 2.82 11.52 -28.87
CA LYS A 208 2.91 12.97 -29.10
C LYS A 208 2.78 13.76 -27.81
N SER A 209 1.79 13.43 -26.97
CA SER A 209 1.59 14.08 -25.67
C SER A 209 2.75 13.82 -24.72
N LEU A 210 3.34 12.62 -24.75
CA LEU A 210 4.52 12.27 -23.96
C LEU A 210 5.75 13.08 -24.37
N ARG A 211 6.03 13.18 -25.68
CA ARG A 211 7.12 14.02 -26.21
C ARG A 211 6.90 15.50 -25.91
N LYS A 212 5.65 15.96 -25.96
CA LYS A 212 5.28 17.33 -25.57
C LYS A 212 5.61 17.55 -24.10
N TRP A 213 5.19 16.66 -23.20
CA TRP A 213 5.55 16.75 -21.79
C TRP A 213 7.07 16.73 -21.60
N ARG A 214 7.82 15.83 -22.24
CA ARG A 214 9.29 15.77 -22.09
C ARG A 214 9.98 17.07 -22.50
N ARG A 215 9.47 17.75 -23.52
CA ARG A 215 10.00 19.04 -23.98
C ARG A 215 9.81 20.18 -22.98
N TYR A 216 8.67 20.23 -22.28
CA TYR A 216 8.31 21.36 -21.42
C TYR A 216 8.38 21.06 -19.92
N GLN A 217 8.36 19.78 -19.54
CA GLN A 217 8.38 19.24 -18.17
C GLN A 217 7.39 19.93 -17.22
N ASN A 218 6.24 20.35 -17.74
CA ASN A 218 5.22 21.09 -17.00
C ASN A 218 4.09 20.14 -16.55
N PRO A 219 3.63 20.20 -15.28
CA PRO A 219 2.48 19.45 -14.78
C PRO A 219 1.22 19.51 -15.64
N SER A 220 0.87 20.70 -16.14
CA SER A 220 -0.30 20.91 -17.01
C SER A 220 -0.26 20.08 -18.30
N MET A 221 0.93 19.70 -18.76
CA MET A 221 1.13 18.92 -19.99
C MET A 221 0.94 17.41 -19.77
N LEU A 222 0.86 16.97 -18.52
CA LEU A 222 0.62 15.58 -18.17
C LEU A 222 -0.87 15.20 -18.30
N LYS A 223 -1.78 16.16 -18.14
CA LYS A 223 -3.23 15.96 -18.28
C LYS A 223 -3.62 15.45 -19.68
N PRO A 224 -3.16 16.06 -20.80
CA PRO A 224 -3.35 15.51 -22.15
C PRO A 224 -2.81 14.08 -22.30
N LEU A 225 -1.61 13.80 -21.79
CA LEU A 225 -1.01 12.46 -21.86
C LEU A 225 -1.89 11.41 -21.14
N VAL A 226 -2.34 11.70 -19.93
CA VAL A 226 -3.21 10.79 -19.16
C VAL A 226 -4.54 10.58 -19.89
N GLN A 227 -5.09 11.62 -20.51
CA GLN A 227 -6.30 11.53 -21.33
C GLN A 227 -6.09 10.65 -22.58
N ASP A 228 -4.97 10.81 -23.29
CA ASP A 228 -4.67 10.01 -24.49
C ASP A 228 -4.43 8.54 -24.15
N ILE A 229 -3.71 8.26 -23.06
CA ILE A 229 -3.54 6.88 -22.55
C ILE A 229 -4.88 6.30 -22.08
N PHE A 230 -5.74 7.12 -21.48
CA PHE A 230 -7.11 6.69 -21.18
C PHE A 230 -7.84 6.30 -22.47
N GLN A 231 -7.83 7.13 -23.52
CA GLN A 231 -8.46 6.77 -24.81
C GLN A 231 -7.85 5.51 -25.44
N LEU A 232 -6.53 5.33 -25.34
CA LEU A 232 -5.85 4.12 -25.78
C LEU A 232 -6.38 2.87 -25.05
N SER A 233 -6.57 2.95 -23.73
CA SER A 233 -7.14 1.85 -22.93
C SER A 233 -8.60 1.52 -23.27
N ARG A 234 -9.33 2.46 -23.90
CA ARG A 234 -10.73 2.27 -24.31
C ARG A 234 -10.88 1.50 -25.62
N ILE A 235 -9.80 1.26 -26.35
CA ILE A 235 -9.83 0.41 -27.53
C ILE A 235 -10.14 -1.03 -27.10
N GLY A 236 -11.21 -1.59 -27.66
CA GLY A 236 -11.63 -2.95 -27.33
C GLY A 236 -10.48 -3.94 -27.58
N GLN A 237 -10.25 -4.85 -26.63
CA GLN A 237 -9.23 -5.91 -26.73
C GLN A 237 -7.81 -5.40 -26.99
N PHE A 238 -7.45 -4.19 -26.56
CA PHE A 238 -6.11 -3.63 -26.78
C PHE A 238 -4.97 -4.53 -26.26
N GLU A 239 -5.19 -5.24 -25.16
CA GLU A 239 -4.22 -6.20 -24.61
C GLU A 239 -3.92 -7.32 -25.61
N LYS A 240 -4.94 -7.82 -26.31
CA LYS A 240 -4.74 -8.86 -27.34
C LYS A 240 -3.91 -8.32 -28.49
N LEU A 241 -4.15 -7.07 -28.92
CA LEU A 241 -3.35 -6.41 -29.96
C LEU A 241 -1.87 -6.32 -29.55
N ILE A 242 -1.57 -5.96 -28.29
CA ILE A 242 -0.19 -5.96 -27.78
C ILE A 242 0.40 -7.38 -27.79
N HIS A 243 -0.39 -8.40 -27.44
CA HIS A 243 0.07 -9.78 -27.41
C HIS A 243 0.30 -10.41 -28.79
N MET A 244 -0.32 -9.88 -29.86
CA MET A 244 -0.08 -10.31 -31.25
C MET A 244 1.36 -10.04 -31.73
N ILE A 245 2.05 -9.07 -31.14
CA ILE A 245 3.43 -8.74 -31.53
C ILE A 245 4.33 -9.94 -31.25
N PRO A 246 5.15 -10.43 -32.18
CA PRO A 246 6.05 -11.55 -31.93
C PRO A 246 7.03 -11.30 -30.76
N HIS A 247 7.37 -12.34 -29.99
CA HIS A 247 8.28 -12.22 -28.83
C HIS A 247 9.68 -11.70 -29.18
N ARG A 248 10.11 -11.90 -30.44
CA ARG A 248 11.35 -11.33 -30.99
C ARG A 248 11.35 -9.81 -31.09
N GLU A 249 10.17 -9.20 -31.28
CA GLU A 249 10.01 -7.73 -31.36
C GLU A 249 9.73 -7.14 -29.96
N MET A 250 8.90 -7.83 -29.16
CA MET A 250 8.56 -7.42 -27.80
C MET A 250 8.43 -8.64 -26.89
N ASP A 251 9.35 -8.74 -25.91
CA ASP A 251 9.37 -9.85 -24.97
C ASP A 251 8.09 -9.91 -24.09
N PRO A 252 7.72 -11.09 -23.56
CA PRO A 252 6.51 -11.24 -22.74
C PRO A 252 6.42 -10.28 -21.54
N GLY A 253 7.57 -9.96 -20.93
CA GLY A 253 7.64 -9.04 -19.81
C GLY A 253 7.33 -7.60 -20.23
N SER A 254 7.86 -7.16 -21.37
CA SER A 254 7.57 -5.85 -21.96
C SER A 254 6.11 -5.70 -22.38
N LYS A 255 5.50 -6.74 -23.00
CA LYS A 255 4.06 -6.75 -23.34
C LYS A 255 3.18 -6.55 -22.11
N SER A 256 3.42 -7.36 -21.09
CA SER A 256 2.69 -7.31 -19.82
C SER A 256 2.94 -5.97 -19.11
N SER A 257 4.15 -5.46 -19.18
CA SER A 257 4.52 -4.15 -18.66
C SER A 257 3.74 -3.02 -19.36
N LEU A 258 3.66 -3.02 -20.68
CA LEU A 258 2.93 -2.00 -21.43
C LEU A 258 1.43 -2.00 -21.09
N CYS A 259 0.80 -3.19 -21.07
CA CYS A 259 -0.60 -3.32 -20.66
C CYS A 259 -0.81 -2.74 -19.26
N ASN A 260 0.06 -3.09 -18.31
CA ASN A 260 0.01 -2.58 -16.95
C ASN A 260 0.19 -1.06 -16.87
N MET A 261 1.10 -0.46 -17.64
CA MET A 261 1.31 0.98 -17.62
C MET A 261 0.11 1.72 -18.21
N ILE A 262 -0.45 1.24 -19.33
CA ILE A 262 -1.68 1.80 -19.94
C ILE A 262 -2.82 1.78 -18.92
N LEU A 263 -3.12 0.63 -18.31
CA LEU A 263 -4.21 0.49 -17.34
C LEU A 263 -3.99 1.35 -16.10
N LYS A 264 -2.76 1.39 -15.57
CA LYS A 264 -2.43 2.20 -14.39
C LYS A 264 -2.56 3.69 -14.66
N VAL A 265 -2.11 4.19 -15.81
CA VAL A 265 -2.20 5.62 -16.12
C VAL A 265 -3.64 6.00 -16.50
N ALA A 266 -4.34 5.19 -17.29
CA ALA A 266 -5.75 5.42 -17.60
C ALA A 266 -6.64 5.53 -16.34
N ARG A 267 -6.27 4.83 -15.26
CA ARG A 267 -7.00 4.83 -14.00
C ARG A 267 -7.18 6.21 -13.37
N TYR A 268 -6.27 7.16 -13.59
CA TYR A 268 -6.42 8.52 -13.05
C TYR A 268 -7.65 9.23 -13.65
N ARG A 269 -7.86 9.10 -14.97
CA ARG A 269 -9.07 9.64 -15.62
C ARG A 269 -10.34 8.87 -15.24
N GLU A 270 -10.24 7.56 -15.03
CA GLU A 270 -11.39 6.77 -14.55
C GLU A 270 -11.84 7.20 -13.15
N VAL A 271 -10.87 7.40 -12.26
CA VAL A 271 -11.12 7.79 -10.87
C VAL A 271 -11.65 9.22 -10.79
N SER A 272 -11.09 10.18 -11.55
CA SER A 272 -11.60 11.55 -11.57
C SER A 272 -13.08 11.59 -12.02
N ARG A 273 -13.41 10.89 -13.12
CA ARG A 273 -14.81 10.74 -13.58
C ARG A 273 -15.68 10.06 -12.54
N HIS A 274 -15.16 9.06 -11.82
CA HIS A 274 -15.92 8.35 -10.79
C HIS A 274 -16.26 9.27 -9.62
N ILE A 275 -15.29 10.04 -9.12
CA ILE A 275 -15.46 11.01 -8.04
C ILE A 275 -16.47 12.08 -8.47
N TYR A 276 -16.25 12.73 -9.62
CA TYR A 276 -17.15 13.74 -10.17
C TYR A 276 -18.60 13.24 -10.31
N ARG A 277 -18.79 12.05 -10.91
CA ARG A 277 -20.13 11.45 -11.06
C ARG A 277 -20.78 11.11 -9.73
N THR A 278 -19.98 10.74 -8.73
CA THR A 278 -20.47 10.47 -7.38
C THR A 278 -20.96 11.75 -6.73
N ALA A 279 -20.19 12.84 -6.79
CA ALA A 279 -20.59 14.17 -6.28
C ALA A 279 -21.80 14.78 -7.01
N LYS A 280 -21.93 14.51 -8.32
CA LYS A 280 -23.13 14.88 -9.09
C LYS A 280 -24.39 14.19 -8.53
N LYS A 281 -24.28 12.90 -8.19
CA LYS A 281 -25.40 12.09 -7.71
C LYS A 281 -25.69 12.26 -6.21
N TYR A 282 -24.66 12.40 -5.38
CA TYR A 282 -24.75 12.45 -3.93
C TYR A 282 -24.21 13.80 -3.43
N PRO A 283 -25.08 14.75 -3.04
CA PRO A 283 -24.65 16.06 -2.57
C PRO A 283 -23.67 16.03 -1.40
N ILE A 284 -23.77 15.04 -0.52
CA ILE A 284 -22.84 14.85 0.61
C ILE A 284 -21.38 14.70 0.15
N ALA A 285 -21.14 14.21 -1.08
CA ALA A 285 -19.80 14.02 -1.63
C ALA A 285 -19.23 15.28 -2.32
N ARG A 286 -19.97 16.39 -2.35
CA ARG A 286 -19.49 17.69 -2.85
C ARG A 286 -18.68 18.46 -1.81
N CYS A 287 -18.98 18.21 -0.53
CA CYS A 287 -18.27 18.79 0.59
C CYS A 287 -17.63 17.65 1.37
N ALA A 288 -16.31 17.63 1.46
CA ALA A 288 -15.62 16.68 2.30
C ALA A 288 -14.56 17.38 3.14
N LYS A 289 -14.37 16.90 4.36
CA LYS A 289 -13.25 17.27 5.21
C LYS A 289 -12.21 16.16 5.13
N VAL A 290 -10.96 16.53 4.89
CA VAL A 290 -9.85 15.59 4.92
C VAL A 290 -9.28 15.55 6.33
N VAL A 291 -9.08 14.34 6.87
CA VAL A 291 -8.55 14.14 8.21
C VAL A 291 -7.31 13.28 8.11
N THR A 292 -6.16 13.82 8.50
CA THR A 292 -4.92 13.07 8.59
C THR A 292 -4.81 12.42 9.97
N VAL A 293 -4.29 11.20 10.02
CA VAL A 293 -4.20 10.43 11.26
C VAL A 293 -2.78 10.47 11.81
N ASN A 294 -2.69 10.92 13.06
CA ASN A 294 -1.55 10.67 13.92
C ASN A 294 -2.04 10.18 15.29
N LEU A 295 -1.66 8.96 15.67
CA LEU A 295 -2.11 8.35 16.93
C LEU A 295 -1.57 9.06 18.18
N THR A 296 -0.52 9.89 18.07
CA THR A 296 0.00 10.66 19.22
C THR A 296 -0.98 11.68 19.76
N THR A 297 -1.96 12.10 18.95
CA THR A 297 -3.06 12.96 19.39
C THR A 297 -3.93 12.31 20.46
N PHE A 298 -3.95 10.97 20.53
CA PHE A 298 -4.73 10.20 21.51
C PHE A 298 -3.85 9.47 22.53
N SER A 299 -2.67 9.01 22.11
CA SER A 299 -1.71 8.32 22.97
C SER A 299 -0.31 8.76 22.57
N PRO A 300 0.35 9.65 23.35
CA PRO A 300 1.69 10.17 23.02
C PRO A 300 2.71 9.07 22.71
N GLY A 301 2.60 7.92 23.40
CA GLY A 301 3.47 6.77 23.20
C GLY A 301 3.08 5.82 22.07
N ALA A 302 2.09 6.13 21.23
CA ALA A 302 1.52 5.19 20.23
C ALA A 302 2.55 4.55 19.27
N TYR A 303 3.68 5.22 19.04
CA TYR A 303 4.75 4.71 18.16
C TYR A 303 6.00 4.26 18.92
N ASP A 304 5.95 4.29 20.25
CA ASP A 304 7.08 3.95 21.10
C ASP A 304 7.61 2.56 20.77
N ARG A 305 8.91 2.43 20.98
CA ARG A 305 9.63 1.18 20.85
C ARG A 305 9.60 0.52 22.21
N ILE A 306 9.35 -0.78 22.22
CA ILE A 306 9.48 -1.55 23.45
C ILE A 306 10.96 -1.83 23.61
N SER A 307 11.60 -1.09 24.52
CA SER A 307 12.96 -1.35 24.96
C SER A 307 13.04 -2.68 25.71
N ASP A 308 14.26 -3.22 25.84
CA ASP A 308 14.66 -4.50 26.48
C ASP A 308 14.24 -4.71 27.96
N ARG A 309 13.21 -4.02 28.46
CA ARG A 309 12.69 -4.18 29.82
C ARG A 309 11.94 -5.52 29.97
N GLY A 310 12.73 -6.58 30.09
CA GLY A 310 12.45 -7.73 30.96
C GLY A 310 11.84 -8.98 30.33
N ARG A 311 11.21 -8.91 29.15
CA ARG A 311 10.74 -10.12 28.44
C ARG A 311 11.40 -10.21 27.07
N TYR A 312 12.49 -10.96 27.03
CA TYR A 312 13.12 -11.33 25.77
C TYR A 312 12.22 -12.32 25.03
N PRO A 313 11.92 -12.07 23.74
CA PRO A 313 11.22 -13.04 22.92
C PRO A 313 12.01 -14.35 22.89
N GLU A 314 11.39 -15.45 23.29
CA GLU A 314 12.01 -16.77 23.33
C GLU A 314 11.16 -17.76 22.51
N LEU A 315 11.81 -18.52 21.64
CA LEU A 315 11.11 -19.43 20.72
C LEU A 315 10.27 -20.48 21.46
N ALA A 316 10.84 -21.13 22.48
CA ALA A 316 10.15 -22.17 23.26
C ALA A 316 8.89 -21.62 23.96
N THR A 317 9.04 -20.47 24.64
CA THR A 317 7.92 -19.78 25.30
C THR A 317 6.84 -19.36 24.30
N ALA A 318 7.22 -18.87 23.12
CA ALA A 318 6.28 -18.49 22.07
C ALA A 318 5.53 -19.70 21.48
N LEU A 319 6.22 -20.82 21.24
CA LEU A 319 5.59 -22.07 20.77
C LEU A 319 4.60 -22.60 21.81
N ALA A 320 5.01 -22.63 23.09
CA ALA A 320 4.17 -23.11 24.19
C ALA A 320 2.92 -22.24 24.35
N ARG A 321 3.06 -20.90 24.31
CA ARG A 321 1.91 -19.98 24.41
C ARG A 321 0.92 -20.16 23.26
N ASN A 322 1.41 -20.45 22.07
CA ASN A 322 0.54 -20.71 20.93
C ASN A 322 -0.08 -22.11 20.98
N GLY A 323 0.46 -23.04 21.78
CA GLY A 323 -0.05 -24.41 21.87
C GLY A 323 0.49 -25.32 20.77
N VAL A 324 1.68 -25.00 20.24
CA VAL A 324 2.37 -25.81 19.22
C VAL A 324 3.18 -26.91 19.90
N SER A 325 4.18 -26.53 20.70
CA SER A 325 5.01 -27.46 21.47
C SER A 325 5.79 -26.70 22.55
N ASN A 326 6.33 -27.42 23.54
CA ASN A 326 7.20 -26.82 24.56
C ASN A 326 8.64 -26.64 24.08
N GLN A 327 9.06 -27.37 23.04
CA GLN A 327 10.38 -27.29 22.41
C GLN A 327 10.29 -27.64 20.91
N PRO A 328 11.19 -27.13 20.05
CA PRO A 328 11.23 -27.50 18.64
C PRO A 328 11.69 -28.95 18.46
N ASP A 329 10.78 -29.82 18.06
CA ASP A 329 11.10 -31.20 17.64
C ASP A 329 11.76 -31.25 16.25
N GLN A 330 12.15 -32.45 15.82
CA GLN A 330 12.79 -32.65 14.52
C GLN A 330 11.87 -32.26 13.35
N SER A 331 10.57 -32.56 13.45
CA SER A 331 9.58 -32.27 12.42
C SER A 331 9.42 -30.77 12.16
N LEU A 332 9.42 -29.96 13.22
CA LEU A 332 9.41 -28.50 13.12
C LEU A 332 10.69 -27.96 12.47
N ARG A 333 11.85 -28.52 12.83
CA ARG A 333 13.14 -28.13 12.24
C ARG A 333 13.18 -28.44 10.74
N ASP A 334 12.69 -29.61 10.34
CA ASP A 334 12.62 -30.02 8.94
C ASP A 334 11.67 -29.10 8.15
N ALA A 335 10.50 -28.76 8.71
CA ALA A 335 9.55 -27.83 8.08
C ALA A 335 10.15 -26.43 7.85
N TRP A 336 10.92 -25.92 8.81
CA TRP A 336 11.63 -24.64 8.67
C TRP A 336 12.73 -24.70 7.62
N ASN A 337 13.48 -25.81 7.56
CA ASN A 337 14.49 -26.02 6.52
C ASN A 337 13.85 -26.11 5.13
N ILE A 338 12.69 -26.75 4.97
CA ILE A 338 11.96 -26.79 3.69
C ILE A 338 11.48 -25.39 3.30
N SER A 339 10.84 -24.70 4.24
CA SER A 339 10.29 -23.35 4.00
C SER A 339 11.39 -22.33 3.73
N ARG A 340 12.59 -22.55 4.31
CA ARG A 340 13.76 -21.69 4.18
C ARG A 340 15.06 -22.51 4.24
N PRO A 341 15.53 -23.04 3.10
CA PRO A 341 16.72 -23.90 3.02
C PRO A 341 18.03 -23.24 3.48
N SER A 342 18.05 -21.91 3.58
CA SER A 342 19.19 -21.12 4.05
C SER A 342 18.98 -20.53 5.44
N LEU A 343 18.03 -21.05 6.22
CA LEU A 343 17.82 -20.58 7.59
C LEU A 343 19.09 -20.79 8.41
N GLN A 344 19.60 -19.72 9.01
CA GLN A 344 20.35 -19.83 10.25
C GLN A 344 19.46 -20.52 11.30
N ASP A 345 20.03 -20.93 12.44
CA ASP A 345 19.26 -21.45 13.57
C ASP A 345 17.91 -20.73 13.73
N ALA A 346 16.81 -21.48 13.68
CA ALA A 346 15.46 -20.93 13.71
C ALA A 346 15.20 -20.10 14.97
N THR A 347 15.85 -20.44 16.07
CA THR A 347 15.85 -19.70 17.33
C THR A 347 16.46 -18.32 17.13
N VAL A 348 17.67 -18.27 16.55
CA VAL A 348 18.37 -17.01 16.26
C VAL A 348 17.56 -16.13 15.32
N LEU A 349 16.98 -16.71 14.26
CA LEU A 349 16.15 -15.94 13.35
C LEU A 349 14.88 -15.42 14.03
N PHE A 350 14.19 -16.26 14.81
CA PHE A 350 12.99 -15.90 15.55
C PHE A 350 13.25 -14.71 16.47
N GLU A 351 14.28 -14.80 17.30
CA GLU A 351 14.65 -13.75 18.25
C GLU A 351 15.03 -12.46 17.51
N LYS A 352 15.86 -12.57 16.47
CA LYS A 352 16.26 -11.42 15.65
C LYS A 352 15.04 -10.74 15.03
N GLN A 353 14.09 -11.52 14.51
CA GLN A 353 12.87 -11.00 13.90
C GLN A 353 11.94 -10.35 14.93
N ALA A 354 11.78 -10.96 16.11
CA ALA A 354 10.94 -10.41 17.18
C ALA A 354 11.53 -9.12 17.74
N LYS A 355 12.85 -9.10 18.02
CA LYS A 355 13.59 -7.89 18.43
C LYS A 355 13.47 -6.78 17.37
N TYR A 356 13.64 -7.12 16.09
CA TYR A 356 13.46 -6.16 15.00
C TYR A 356 12.04 -5.56 14.97
N ILE A 357 11.00 -6.37 15.19
CA ILE A 357 9.62 -5.87 15.24
C ILE A 357 9.43 -4.88 16.38
N LEU A 358 9.86 -5.24 17.59
CA LEU A 358 9.70 -4.40 18.78
C LEU A 358 10.45 -3.06 18.68
N GLN A 359 11.60 -3.06 17.99
CA GLN A 359 12.50 -1.91 17.94
C GLN A 359 12.36 -1.05 16.67
N SER A 360 11.94 -1.62 15.53
CA SER A 360 12.11 -0.97 14.22
C SER A 360 10.93 -1.12 13.25
N ALA A 361 9.92 -1.94 13.57
CA ALA A 361 8.77 -2.12 12.69
C ALA A 361 7.85 -0.90 12.62
N LYS A 362 7.02 -0.88 11.58
CA LYS A 362 6.05 0.18 11.30
C LYS A 362 4.67 -0.17 11.80
N VAL A 363 3.93 0.85 12.21
CA VAL A 363 2.48 0.75 12.30
C VAL A 363 1.93 1.02 10.91
N HIS A 364 1.23 0.04 10.34
CA HIS A 364 0.64 0.18 9.01
C HIS A 364 -0.56 1.15 9.02
N ALA A 365 -0.82 1.79 7.88
CA ALA A 365 -1.89 2.78 7.74
C ALA A 365 -3.28 2.22 8.11
N GLU A 366 -3.61 0.99 7.70
CA GLU A 366 -4.89 0.36 8.02
C GLU A 366 -5.10 0.19 9.53
N VAL A 367 -4.02 -0.13 10.25
CA VAL A 367 -4.04 -0.27 11.71
C VAL A 367 -4.27 1.08 12.38
N GLN A 368 -3.56 2.12 11.92
CA GLN A 368 -3.74 3.48 12.43
C GLN A 368 -5.17 4.00 12.25
N LEU A 369 -5.77 3.74 11.09
CA LEU A 369 -7.16 4.13 10.80
C LEU A 369 -8.16 3.48 11.77
N ILE A 370 -8.00 2.18 12.05
CA ILE A 370 -8.86 1.47 13.01
C ILE A 370 -8.72 2.09 14.40
N TYR A 371 -7.49 2.24 14.90
CA TYR A 371 -7.27 2.85 16.22
C TYR A 371 -7.83 4.28 16.28
N HIS A 372 -7.58 5.11 15.26
CA HIS A 372 -8.13 6.47 15.20
C HIS A 372 -9.66 6.47 15.31
N TYR A 373 -10.36 5.61 14.55
CA TYR A 373 -11.81 5.54 14.59
C TYR A 373 -12.36 5.21 15.99
N HIS A 374 -11.66 4.34 16.74
CA HIS A 374 -12.08 3.98 18.09
C HIS A 374 -11.64 4.97 19.16
N LEU A 375 -10.54 5.70 18.98
CA LEU A 375 -10.04 6.62 20.01
C LEU A 375 -10.65 8.01 19.92
N LYS A 376 -11.19 8.40 18.76
CA LYS A 376 -11.79 9.72 18.60
C LYS A 376 -13.07 9.88 19.44
N GLU A 377 -13.25 11.07 19.99
CA GLU A 377 -14.38 11.41 20.86
C GLU A 377 -15.72 11.37 20.11
N ARG A 378 -15.76 11.92 18.88
CA ARG A 378 -17.00 12.05 18.10
C ARG A 378 -17.07 11.02 16.98
N ARG A 379 -17.56 9.83 17.30
CA ARG A 379 -17.93 8.82 16.29
C ARG A 379 -19.24 9.22 15.61
N SER A 380 -19.31 9.04 14.29
CA SER A 380 -20.59 9.10 13.58
C SER A 380 -21.47 7.95 14.04
N GLU A 381 -22.79 8.20 14.10
CA GLU A 381 -23.82 7.15 14.22
C GLU A 381 -23.75 6.17 13.04
N LEU A 382 -23.12 6.58 11.93
CA LEU A 382 -22.90 5.78 10.74
C LEU A 382 -21.41 5.41 10.64
N PRO A 383 -20.95 4.30 11.26
CA PRO A 383 -19.56 3.89 11.21
C PRO A 383 -19.06 3.74 9.76
N PRO A 384 -17.81 4.10 9.45
CA PRO A 384 -17.17 3.67 8.20
C PRO A 384 -17.19 2.14 8.08
N ARG A 385 -17.51 1.63 6.89
CA ARG A 385 -17.64 0.19 6.64
C ARG A 385 -16.46 -0.37 5.86
N VAL A 386 -15.67 0.49 5.22
CA VAL A 386 -14.61 0.06 4.30
C VAL A 386 -13.29 0.76 4.61
N ILE A 387 -12.21 -0.02 4.64
CA ILE A 387 -10.83 0.48 4.58
C ILE A 387 -10.20 0.02 3.26
N ARG A 388 -9.54 0.94 2.55
CA ARG A 388 -8.79 0.63 1.33
C ARG A 388 -7.40 1.24 1.39
N SER A 389 -6.43 0.50 0.86
CA SER A 389 -5.11 1.04 0.52
C SER A 389 -4.96 1.12 -1.00
N SER A 390 -3.93 1.85 -1.44
CA SER A 390 -3.46 1.83 -2.83
C SER A 390 -2.96 0.46 -3.29
N LYS A 391 -2.71 -0.46 -2.33
CA LYS A 391 -2.33 -1.86 -2.54
C LYS A 391 -3.37 -2.79 -1.91
N ASP A 392 -3.34 -4.07 -2.29
CA ASP A 392 -4.08 -5.10 -1.57
C ASP A 392 -3.60 -5.15 -0.11
N ALA A 393 -4.46 -5.54 0.82
CA ALA A 393 -4.08 -5.64 2.22
C ALA A 393 -3.00 -6.73 2.38
N CYS A 394 -2.03 -6.48 3.25
CA CYS A 394 -1.10 -7.53 3.63
C CYS A 394 -1.76 -8.57 4.54
N TYR A 395 -1.10 -9.71 4.69
CA TYR A 395 -1.61 -10.80 5.54
C TYR A 395 -1.98 -10.33 6.95
N LEU A 396 -1.14 -9.49 7.55
CA LEU A 396 -1.33 -8.97 8.92
C LEU A 396 -2.40 -7.89 8.99
N CYS A 397 -2.44 -6.93 8.05
CA CYS A 397 -3.53 -5.94 8.00
C CYS A 397 -4.88 -6.60 7.75
N ASN A 398 -4.93 -7.63 6.89
CA ASN A 398 -6.15 -8.38 6.63
C ASN A 398 -6.66 -9.10 7.88
N ALA A 399 -5.76 -9.82 8.56
CA ALA A 399 -6.04 -10.48 9.83
C ALA A 399 -6.51 -9.49 10.89
N PHE A 400 -5.88 -8.32 10.98
CA PHE A 400 -6.24 -7.29 11.95
C PHE A 400 -7.63 -6.69 11.67
N ILE A 401 -7.96 -6.45 10.40
CA ILE A 401 -9.30 -6.00 9.98
C ILE A 401 -10.37 -7.05 10.31
N GLU A 402 -10.08 -8.33 10.07
CA GLU A 402 -10.95 -9.45 10.47
C GLU A 402 -11.14 -9.52 11.99
N ALA A 403 -10.10 -9.28 12.78
CA ALA A 403 -10.16 -9.27 14.24
C ALA A 403 -11.11 -8.18 14.77
N GLU A 404 -11.11 -7.01 14.14
CA GLU A 404 -11.96 -5.87 14.53
C GLU A 404 -13.43 -6.06 14.12
N LYS A 405 -13.71 -6.78 13.03
CA LYS A 405 -15.06 -7.14 12.53
C LYS A 405 -15.91 -5.97 11.98
N THR A 406 -15.58 -4.73 12.30
CA THR A 406 -16.35 -3.53 11.85
C THR A 406 -16.07 -3.16 10.39
N PHE A 407 -14.86 -3.42 9.91
CA PHE A 407 -14.39 -2.93 8.62
C PHE A 407 -14.25 -4.04 7.59
N TYR A 408 -14.50 -3.69 6.33
CA TYR A 408 -14.23 -4.53 5.17
C TYR A 408 -13.02 -4.03 4.37
N THR A 409 -12.16 -4.95 3.95
CA THR A 409 -11.17 -4.73 2.88
C THR A 409 -11.36 -5.75 1.78
N SER A 410 -11.11 -5.38 0.52
CA SER A 410 -11.58 -6.19 -0.61
C SER A 410 -10.72 -7.41 -0.93
N ARG A 411 -9.41 -7.32 -0.70
CA ARG A 411 -8.43 -8.30 -1.17
C ARG A 411 -7.25 -8.34 -0.23
N CYS A 412 -6.68 -9.54 -0.10
CA CYS A 412 -5.43 -9.79 0.59
C CYS A 412 -4.43 -10.40 -0.41
N HIS A 413 -3.21 -9.86 -0.49
CA HIS A 413 -2.16 -10.44 -1.34
C HIS A 413 -1.41 -11.59 -0.64
N GLY A 414 -1.77 -11.93 0.61
CA GLY A 414 -1.27 -13.09 1.35
C GLY A 414 0.20 -13.01 1.79
N ARG A 415 0.88 -11.90 1.58
CA ARG A 415 2.28 -11.71 1.99
C ARG A 415 2.34 -11.11 3.39
N LEU A 416 3.11 -11.74 4.25
CA LEU A 416 3.47 -11.27 5.58
C LEU A 416 4.62 -10.27 5.46
N TYR A 417 4.41 -9.07 6.01
CA TYR A 417 5.48 -8.06 6.11
C TYR A 417 6.11 -8.14 7.50
N PRO A 418 7.40 -8.49 7.60
CA PRO A 418 8.08 -8.63 8.88
C PRO A 418 8.38 -7.29 9.58
N SER A 419 8.12 -6.16 8.91
CA SER A 419 8.26 -4.80 9.47
C SER A 419 6.89 -4.23 9.83
N TRP A 420 6.09 -5.00 10.57
CA TRP A 420 4.74 -4.66 11.01
C TRP A 420 4.66 -4.76 12.53
N LYS A 421 4.04 -3.78 13.20
CA LYS A 421 3.74 -3.82 14.64
C LYS A 421 2.38 -3.23 14.97
N LEU A 422 1.86 -3.60 16.14
CA LEU A 422 0.76 -2.88 16.80
C LEU A 422 1.26 -1.53 17.34
N PRO A 423 0.39 -0.50 17.39
CA PRO A 423 0.70 0.74 18.08
C PRO A 423 0.58 0.54 19.60
N SER A 424 1.37 1.27 20.37
CA SER A 424 1.36 1.22 21.85
C SER A 424 0.22 2.09 22.39
N VAL A 425 -1.01 1.60 22.27
CA VAL A 425 -2.24 2.30 22.68
C VAL A 425 -3.02 1.42 23.65
N GLY A 426 -3.25 1.92 24.87
CA GLY A 426 -3.98 1.20 25.90
C GLY A 426 -5.50 1.15 25.71
N GLY A 427 -6.09 2.22 25.15
CA GLY A 427 -7.53 2.37 24.97
C GLY A 427 -8.26 1.32 24.11
N ARG A 428 -7.52 0.38 23.49
CA ARG A 428 -8.07 -0.80 22.76
C ARG A 428 -7.20 -2.05 22.94
N LEU A 429 -6.79 -2.33 24.18
CA LEU A 429 -6.05 -3.55 24.50
C LEU A 429 -6.84 -4.82 24.14
N ASP A 430 -8.18 -4.78 24.21
CA ASP A 430 -9.08 -5.85 23.79
C ASP A 430 -8.84 -6.26 22.32
N LEU A 431 -8.60 -5.29 21.44
CA LEU A 431 -8.37 -5.53 20.02
C LEU A 431 -7.01 -6.16 19.77
N ALA A 432 -5.97 -5.68 20.48
CA ALA A 432 -4.65 -6.28 20.43
C ALA A 432 -4.69 -7.76 20.90
N GLN A 433 -5.45 -8.05 21.95
CA GLN A 433 -5.65 -9.42 22.45
C GLN A 433 -6.41 -10.30 21.46
N ARG A 434 -7.54 -9.81 20.91
CA ARG A 434 -8.30 -10.54 19.87
C ARG A 434 -7.45 -10.84 18.64
N PHE A 435 -6.63 -9.88 18.22
CA PHE A 435 -5.72 -10.08 17.10
C PHE A 435 -4.65 -11.15 17.40
N ASN A 436 -4.05 -11.11 18.58
CA ASN A 436 -3.09 -12.14 19.00
C ASN A 436 -3.72 -13.54 19.06
N GLU A 437 -4.96 -13.66 19.54
CA GLU A 437 -5.70 -14.92 19.54
C GLU A 437 -5.99 -15.41 18.12
N GLN A 438 -6.34 -14.51 17.20
CA GLN A 438 -6.53 -14.85 15.79
C GLN A 438 -5.22 -15.31 15.13
N LEU A 439 -4.09 -14.67 15.43
CA LEU A 439 -2.79 -15.15 14.96
C LEU A 439 -2.44 -16.51 15.55
N LYS A 440 -2.74 -16.74 16.84
CA LYS A 440 -2.57 -18.05 17.48
C LYS A 440 -3.36 -19.14 16.76
N GLY A 441 -4.64 -18.90 16.45
CA GLY A 441 -5.45 -19.84 15.67
C GLY A 441 -4.85 -20.16 14.29
N ARG A 442 -4.31 -19.14 13.61
CA ARG A 442 -3.63 -19.29 12.31
C ARG A 442 -2.31 -20.06 12.41
N ILE A 443 -1.54 -19.81 13.46
CA ILE A 443 -0.30 -20.54 13.79
C ILE A 443 -0.64 -22.01 14.04
N ASN A 444 -1.64 -22.30 14.88
CA ASN A 444 -2.04 -23.66 15.19
C ASN A 444 -2.54 -24.42 13.97
N SER A 445 -3.33 -23.78 13.11
CA SER A 445 -3.72 -24.39 11.83
C SER A 445 -2.50 -24.69 10.97
N ALA A 446 -1.58 -23.74 10.80
CA ALA A 446 -0.43 -23.92 9.92
C ALA A 446 0.54 -25.01 10.42
N TYR A 447 0.77 -25.09 11.73
CA TYR A 447 1.61 -26.13 12.33
C TYR A 447 0.90 -27.48 12.48
N GLY A 448 -0.42 -27.50 12.72
CA GLY A 448 -1.21 -28.74 12.72
C GLY A 448 -1.31 -29.36 11.31
N ASP A 449 -1.41 -28.52 10.28
CA ASP A 449 -1.34 -28.98 8.89
C ASP A 449 0.06 -29.57 8.59
N LEU A 450 1.13 -29.02 9.17
CA LEU A 450 2.49 -29.55 9.00
C LEU A 450 2.68 -30.91 9.68
N THR A 451 2.15 -31.11 10.88
CA THR A 451 2.20 -32.41 11.56
C THR A 451 1.41 -33.46 10.76
N ASN A 452 0.21 -33.10 10.30
CA ASN A 452 -0.62 -33.98 9.45
C ASN A 452 -0.03 -34.21 8.04
N PHE A 453 0.71 -33.25 7.50
CA PHE A 453 1.41 -33.38 6.21
C PHE A 453 2.57 -34.37 6.32
N ASN A 454 3.30 -34.36 7.43
CA ASN A 454 4.37 -35.33 7.70
C ASN A 454 3.83 -36.74 7.98
N ASP A 455 2.67 -36.87 8.63
CA ASP A 455 2.03 -38.17 8.87
C ASP A 455 1.52 -38.84 7.58
N ASN A 456 1.20 -38.05 6.55
CA ASN A 456 0.75 -38.53 5.24
C ASN A 456 1.87 -38.61 4.18
N TYR A 457 3.12 -38.33 4.53
CA TYR A 457 4.24 -38.49 3.61
C TYR A 457 4.62 -39.98 3.54
N PRO A 458 4.64 -40.63 2.35
CA PRO A 458 5.23 -41.95 2.25
C PRO A 458 6.69 -41.80 2.66
N LYS A 459 7.11 -42.52 3.71
CA LYS A 459 8.51 -42.62 4.11
C LYS A 459 9.29 -43.10 2.89
N LEU A 460 9.87 -42.19 2.11
CA LEU A 460 10.67 -42.55 0.96
C LEU A 460 11.92 -43.23 1.49
N SER A 461 11.92 -44.55 1.34
CA SER A 461 13.09 -45.40 1.54
C SER A 461 14.26 -44.79 0.78
N LYS A 462 15.38 -44.63 1.49
CA LYS A 462 16.67 -44.29 0.90
C LYS A 462 16.93 -45.19 -0.32
N THR A 463 17.51 -44.59 -1.35
CA THR A 463 18.03 -45.18 -2.62
C THR A 463 17.05 -45.32 -3.80
N LYS A 464 17.23 -44.44 -4.80
CA LYS A 464 17.87 -44.78 -6.08
C LYS A 464 18.17 -43.52 -6.87
N LYS A 465 19.44 -43.37 -7.27
CA LYS A 465 19.87 -42.49 -8.37
C LYS A 465 19.10 -42.89 -9.62
N LEU A 466 18.55 -41.93 -10.36
CA LEU A 466 18.46 -42.09 -11.81
C LEU A 466 18.54 -40.74 -12.53
N THR A 467 19.43 -40.75 -13.51
CA THR A 467 19.76 -39.76 -14.53
C THR A 467 18.63 -39.54 -15.53
N SER A 468 18.62 -38.34 -16.11
CA SER A 468 18.30 -38.00 -17.52
C SER A 468 17.00 -38.51 -18.16
N GLU A 469 16.17 -37.60 -18.71
CA GLU A 469 16.08 -37.35 -20.16
C GLU A 469 14.89 -36.45 -20.53
N ILE A 470 15.10 -35.73 -21.63
CA ILE A 470 14.17 -34.85 -22.32
C ILE A 470 13.25 -35.71 -23.20
N SER A 471 11.96 -35.39 -23.27
CA SER A 471 11.19 -35.62 -24.51
C SER A 471 10.00 -34.67 -24.66
N LEU A 472 10.01 -34.01 -25.81
CA LEU A 472 8.90 -33.33 -26.46
C LEU A 472 7.92 -34.37 -27.00
N GLY A 473 6.62 -34.09 -26.92
CA GLY A 473 5.57 -34.89 -27.55
C GLY A 473 4.27 -34.12 -27.62
N ALA A 474 3.73 -34.01 -28.83
CA ALA A 474 2.63 -33.16 -29.24
C ALA A 474 1.25 -33.83 -29.12
N GLU A 475 0.22 -32.97 -29.23
CA GLU A 475 -1.15 -33.19 -29.73
C GLU A 475 -2.05 -34.27 -29.08
N GLU A 476 -3.25 -33.84 -28.65
CA GLU A 476 -4.50 -34.02 -29.41
C GLU A 476 -5.69 -33.37 -28.66
N THR A 477 -6.63 -32.82 -29.43
CA THR A 477 -7.96 -32.37 -28.96
C THR A 477 -9.03 -33.22 -29.62
N PRO A 478 -10.22 -33.33 -29.00
CA PRO A 478 -11.42 -32.99 -29.78
C PRO A 478 -12.50 -32.20 -29.03
N HIS A 479 -13.36 -31.56 -29.84
CA HIS A 479 -14.54 -30.71 -29.59
C HIS A 479 -15.58 -31.29 -28.59
N SER A 480 -16.50 -30.55 -27.92
CA SER A 480 -17.42 -29.52 -28.41
C SER A 480 -18.31 -28.92 -27.28
N PHE A 481 -19.04 -27.83 -27.61
CA PHE A 481 -20.23 -27.22 -26.98
C PHE A 481 -20.13 -26.04 -25.97
N LYS A 482 -21.00 -25.07 -26.28
CA LYS A 482 -21.09 -23.66 -25.91
C LYS A 482 -21.69 -23.42 -24.51
N LYS A 483 -21.17 -22.42 -23.78
CA LYS A 483 -22.00 -21.32 -23.20
C LYS A 483 -21.11 -20.19 -22.66
N THR A 484 -21.49 -18.99 -23.04
CA THR A 484 -20.90 -17.69 -22.75
C THR A 484 -20.91 -17.36 -21.25
N LYS A 485 -19.72 -17.18 -20.66
CA LYS A 485 -19.49 -16.36 -19.47
C LYS A 485 -18.14 -15.65 -19.61
N PHE A 486 -18.18 -14.31 -19.71
CA PHE A 486 -17.00 -13.47 -19.57
C PHE A 486 -16.41 -13.64 -18.17
N PRO A 487 -15.11 -13.98 -18.01
CA PRO A 487 -14.47 -13.90 -16.72
C PRO A 487 -13.91 -12.49 -16.50
N ALA A 488 -14.22 -11.94 -15.34
CA ALA A 488 -13.47 -10.85 -14.73
C ALA A 488 -12.06 -11.35 -14.37
N HIS A 489 -11.11 -11.23 -15.31
CA HIS A 489 -9.70 -11.53 -15.09
C HIS A 489 -8.84 -10.52 -15.84
N ALA A 490 -8.41 -9.48 -15.13
CA ALA A 490 -7.27 -8.63 -15.52
C ALA A 490 -6.77 -7.85 -14.29
N MET A 491 -6.31 -8.57 -13.25
CA MET A 491 -5.43 -8.02 -12.20
C MET A 491 -4.59 -9.17 -11.64
N LEU A 492 -3.72 -9.73 -12.47
CA LEU A 492 -2.66 -10.63 -12.03
C LEU A 492 -1.42 -10.33 -12.85
N GLN A 493 -0.49 -9.59 -12.25
CA GLN A 493 0.96 -9.77 -12.35
C GLN A 493 1.62 -8.68 -11.50
N GLU A 494 1.86 -9.00 -10.24
CA GLU A 494 2.81 -8.24 -9.43
C GLU A 494 4.23 -8.67 -9.78
N GLN A 495 5.07 -7.65 -9.94
CA GLN A 495 6.49 -7.74 -10.19
C GLN A 495 7.16 -8.60 -9.11
N HIS A 496 7.91 -9.61 -9.55
CA HIS A 496 8.98 -10.21 -8.73
C HIS A 496 10.03 -9.13 -8.44
N MET A 497 9.82 -8.37 -7.36
CA MET A 497 10.84 -7.53 -6.76
C MET A 497 11.54 -8.39 -5.70
N ARG A 498 12.71 -8.93 -6.05
CA ARG A 498 13.67 -9.45 -5.08
C ARG A 498 14.05 -8.30 -4.15
N THR A 499 13.75 -8.44 -2.86
CA THR A 499 14.39 -7.61 -1.83
C THR A 499 15.88 -7.95 -1.79
N PRO A 500 16.79 -6.98 -1.63
CA PRO A 500 18.19 -7.31 -1.44
C PRO A 500 18.33 -8.18 -0.18
N GLU A 501 18.97 -9.33 -0.36
CA GLU A 501 19.59 -10.09 0.72
C GLU A 501 20.52 -9.14 1.47
N LEU A 502 20.32 -9.03 2.78
CA LEU A 502 21.28 -8.38 3.66
C LEU A 502 22.49 -9.31 3.74
N ASP A 503 23.51 -9.03 2.93
CA ASP A 503 24.83 -9.64 3.11
C ASP A 503 25.35 -9.28 4.50
N LEU A 504 25.50 -10.32 5.31
CA LEU A 504 26.11 -10.29 6.63
C LEU A 504 27.59 -9.93 6.46
N LYS A 505 27.99 -8.74 6.92
CA LYS A 505 29.37 -8.50 7.33
C LYS A 505 29.40 -8.38 8.86
N THR A 506 30.08 -9.34 9.48
CA THR A 506 30.53 -9.31 10.87
C THR A 506 31.47 -8.12 11.10
N PRO A 507 31.43 -7.44 12.26
CA PRO A 507 32.48 -6.51 12.65
C PRO A 507 33.69 -7.31 13.13
N ALA A 508 34.86 -7.08 12.52
CA ALA A 508 36.14 -7.50 13.08
C ALA A 508 36.65 -6.41 14.04
N ASP A 509 37.11 -6.84 15.20
CA ASP A 509 37.99 -6.11 16.11
C ASP A 509 39.21 -5.56 15.36
N VAL A 510 39.51 -4.26 15.55
CA VAL A 510 40.89 -3.75 15.54
C VAL A 510 40.98 -2.55 16.49
N SER A 511 41.72 -2.75 17.57
CA SER A 511 42.36 -1.77 18.43
C SER A 511 43.48 -1.00 17.71
N ASP A 512 43.72 0.23 18.16
CA ASP A 512 44.89 1.09 17.91
C ASP A 512 45.09 1.71 16.53
N ILE A 513 45.11 3.06 16.48
CA ILE A 513 46.33 3.87 16.21
C ILE A 513 45.96 5.38 16.25
N LYS A 514 46.57 6.07 17.22
CA LYS A 514 47.17 7.41 17.25
C LYS A 514 46.67 8.51 16.29
N SER A 515 46.22 9.61 16.92
CA SER A 515 46.82 10.95 16.86
C SER A 515 47.49 11.38 15.53
N THR A 516 46.84 12.30 14.81
CA THR A 516 47.48 13.52 14.30
C THR A 516 46.44 14.65 14.23
N GLY A 517 46.80 15.79 14.83
CA GLY A 517 45.99 16.99 14.82
C GLY A 517 46.01 17.72 13.48
N SER A 518 44.96 18.48 13.21
CA SER A 518 45.09 19.69 12.41
C SER A 518 44.08 20.73 12.90
N THR A 519 44.68 21.77 13.46
CA THR A 519 44.14 23.05 13.89
C THR A 519 43.41 23.76 12.77
N ILE A 520 42.15 24.16 12.98
CA ILE A 520 41.56 25.30 12.26
C ILE A 520 41.04 26.31 13.28
N ARG A 521 41.55 27.53 13.11
CA ARG A 521 41.46 28.69 13.98
C ARG A 521 40.02 29.18 14.19
N LEU A 522 39.70 29.45 15.46
CA LEU A 522 38.65 30.37 15.89
C LEU A 522 39.13 31.81 15.72
N GLY A 523 38.30 32.65 15.11
CA GLY A 523 38.42 34.10 15.10
C GLY A 523 37.24 34.71 15.85
N LEU A 524 37.54 35.27 17.01
CA LEU A 524 36.76 36.22 17.83
C LEU A 524 36.49 37.51 17.01
N GLU A 525 35.44 38.32 17.17
CA GLU A 525 35.00 39.09 18.36
C GLU A 525 33.64 39.84 18.09
N PRO A 526 33.06 40.54 19.08
CA PRO A 526 31.61 40.68 19.29
C PRO A 526 31.02 42.08 19.00
N HIS A 527 29.68 42.15 18.95
CA HIS A 527 28.95 43.39 19.19
C HIS A 527 27.69 43.12 20.05
N THR A 528 27.62 43.80 21.19
CA THR A 528 26.38 44.16 21.90
C THR A 528 26.11 45.65 21.61
N PRO A 529 24.88 46.17 21.78
CA PRO A 529 24.42 46.58 23.12
C PRO A 529 22.90 46.47 23.41
N SER A 530 22.58 46.52 24.73
CA SER A 530 21.47 47.21 25.42
C SER A 530 20.01 46.90 25.03
N SER A 531 19.23 46.26 25.94
CA SER A 531 18.26 46.87 26.88
C SER A 531 17.16 47.70 26.18
N GLU A 532 15.87 47.35 26.27
CA GLU A 532 14.99 47.72 27.39
C GLU A 532 13.68 46.90 27.35
N ARG A 533 13.19 46.49 28.54
CA ARG A 533 11.75 46.32 28.85
C ARG A 533 11.34 47.58 29.65
N PRO A 534 10.06 47.97 29.66
CA PRO A 534 9.20 47.45 30.73
C PRO A 534 7.74 47.14 30.31
N ALA A 535 7.12 46.34 31.16
CA ALA A 535 5.73 45.96 31.16
C ALA A 535 4.80 47.09 31.60
N VAL A 536 3.56 47.11 31.07
CA VAL A 536 2.41 47.75 31.71
C VAL A 536 1.22 46.80 31.67
N SER A 537 0.55 46.75 32.83
CA SER A 537 -0.57 45.91 33.23
C SER A 537 -1.93 46.59 33.00
N ARG A 538 -3.01 45.79 33.14
CA ARG A 538 -4.46 46.10 33.23
C ARG A 538 -5.20 46.19 31.89
N LYS A 539 -6.40 45.61 31.71
CA LYS A 539 -7.46 45.26 32.67
C LYS A 539 -8.45 44.27 32.03
N GLU A 540 -9.00 43.39 32.85
CA GLU A 540 -10.20 42.58 32.57
C GLU A 540 -11.45 43.46 32.37
N LEU A 541 -12.37 43.01 31.51
CA LEU A 541 -13.82 43.23 31.67
C LEU A 541 -14.60 42.21 30.82
N CYS A 542 -15.52 41.51 31.49
CA CYS A 542 -16.45 40.52 30.96
C CYS A 542 -17.53 41.10 30.01
N PRO A 543 -18.25 40.24 29.25
CA PRO A 543 -19.38 40.58 28.36
C PRO A 543 -20.73 40.50 29.15
N PRO A 544 -21.96 40.40 28.56
CA PRO A 544 -22.45 40.49 27.16
C PRO A 544 -23.74 41.35 26.98
N LYS A 545 -24.24 41.56 25.74
CA LYS A 545 -25.65 41.31 25.32
C LYS A 545 -25.98 41.66 23.85
N LYS A 546 -26.66 40.70 23.22
CA LYS A 546 -27.59 40.70 22.07
C LYS A 546 -28.00 42.06 21.45
N ARG A 547 -27.87 42.16 20.12
CA ARG A 547 -29.01 42.06 19.17
C ARG A 547 -28.50 41.71 17.78
#